data_AF-A0A1I7ZQK4-F1
#
_entry.id   AF-A0A1I7ZQK4-F1
#
_cell.length_a   1.000
_cell.length_b   1.000
_cell.length_c   1.000
_cell.angle_alpha   90.00
_cell.angle_beta   90.00
_cell.angle_gamma   90.00
#
_symmetry.space_group_name_H-M   'P 1'
#
loop_
_entity.id
_entity.type
_entity.pdbx_description
1 polymer ?
#
loop_
_entity_poly.entity_id
_entity_poly.type
_entity_poly.pdbx_seq_one_letter_code
_entity_poly.pdbx_strand_id
1 'polypeptide(L)'
;MILADYGKKNNVNVASLTQSEVRDIILGMEISAPSQQRQQIADIEKQTKEQSQVTATTTRTVNKHGDEIISATTSNYESQTFSSRTEWRIRAISATNLHLRTQHIYVNSDDVKDTGYTYILPKNILKKFITIADLRTQITCYMYGVSPPDNPQVKEIRCIVMPPQWGTHQTVNLPNTLPTHEFLKDMEPLGWMHTQPNELPQLSPQDITTHAKILTDNESWDGEKTVVITCSFTPGSVSLTSYKLTPSGYEWGRQNTDKGNNPKGYLPSHYEKVQMLLSDKFLGYYMVPNQGVWNYNFMGVRHDANMKYDLTLAAPKEFYHEDHRPLHFHNFKTVEDPNGVNGADREDLFA
;
A
#
# COMPACT_ATOMS: atom_id res chain seq x y z
N MET A 1 -29.25 -19.40 35.08
CA MET A 1 -29.02 -19.09 36.51
C MET A 1 -27.52 -19.04 36.80
N ILE A 2 -26.76 -20.12 36.56
CA ILE A 2 -25.30 -20.21 36.81
C ILE A 2 -24.48 -19.09 36.12
N LEU A 3 -24.71 -18.84 34.83
CA LEU A 3 -23.97 -17.81 34.09
C LEU A 3 -24.28 -16.38 34.56
N ALA A 4 -25.52 -16.12 35.00
CA ALA A 4 -25.93 -14.80 35.50
C ALA A 4 -25.29 -14.50 36.87
N ASP A 5 -25.20 -15.50 37.75
CA ASP A 5 -24.48 -15.37 39.02
C ASP A 5 -22.97 -15.20 38.82
N TYR A 6 -22.37 -15.92 37.86
CA TYR A 6 -20.98 -15.73 37.50
C TYR A 6 -20.70 -14.30 36.97
N GLY A 7 -21.56 -13.79 36.08
CA GLY A 7 -21.45 -12.44 35.55
C GLY A 7 -21.56 -11.36 36.64
N LYS A 8 -22.47 -11.55 37.61
CA LYS A 8 -22.62 -10.63 38.75
C LYS A 8 -21.45 -10.72 39.74
N LYS A 9 -20.94 -11.93 40.00
CA LYS A 9 -19.82 -12.15 40.94
C LYS A 9 -18.49 -11.62 40.42
N ASN A 10 -18.25 -11.73 39.11
CA ASN A 10 -16.97 -11.34 38.48
C ASN A 10 -17.06 -10.04 37.67
N ASN A 11 -18.21 -9.35 37.69
CA ASN A 11 -18.46 -8.13 36.94
C ASN A 11 -18.18 -8.26 35.42
N VAL A 12 -18.59 -9.40 34.85
CA VAL A 12 -18.42 -9.73 33.42
C VAL A 12 -19.78 -9.79 32.74
N ASN A 13 -19.89 -9.18 31.56
CA ASN A 13 -21.10 -9.31 30.75
C ASN A 13 -21.21 -10.73 30.20
N VAL A 14 -22.27 -11.45 30.55
CA VAL A 14 -22.48 -12.84 30.12
C VAL A 14 -22.55 -12.96 28.59
N ALA A 15 -22.98 -11.91 27.90
CA ALA A 15 -23.06 -11.88 26.44
C ALA A 15 -21.68 -11.78 25.73
N SER A 16 -20.61 -11.46 26.46
CA SER A 16 -19.25 -11.38 25.89
C SER A 16 -18.43 -12.66 26.07
N LEU A 17 -19.04 -13.74 26.58
CA LEU A 17 -18.37 -15.03 26.78
C LEU A 17 -18.42 -15.87 25.50
N THR A 18 -17.30 -16.50 25.16
CA THR A 18 -17.21 -17.48 24.07
C THR A 18 -17.88 -18.80 24.46
N GLN A 19 -18.24 -19.62 23.47
CA GLN A 19 -18.90 -20.92 23.71
C GLN A 19 -18.04 -21.89 24.55
N SER A 20 -16.71 -21.80 24.43
CA SER A 20 -15.76 -22.54 25.28
C SER A 20 -15.78 -22.04 26.74
N GLU A 21 -15.76 -20.73 26.97
CA GLU A 21 -15.81 -20.14 28.32
C GLU A 21 -17.16 -20.44 29.01
N VAL A 22 -18.27 -20.40 28.26
CA VAL A 22 -19.59 -20.80 28.77
C VAL A 22 -19.60 -22.27 29.19
N ARG A 23 -19.01 -23.16 28.39
CA ARG A 23 -18.87 -24.59 28.72
C ARG A 23 -18.04 -24.78 29.99
N ASP A 24 -16.92 -24.09 30.12
CA ASP A 24 -15.99 -24.24 31.24
C ASP A 24 -16.59 -23.71 32.57
N ILE A 25 -17.38 -22.63 32.52
CA ILE A 25 -18.12 -22.10 33.68
C ILE A 25 -19.19 -23.09 34.16
N ILE A 26 -19.90 -23.74 33.24
CA ILE A 26 -20.93 -24.73 33.59
C ILE A 26 -20.30 -26.00 34.19
N LEU A 27 -19.09 -26.36 33.73
CA LEU A 27 -18.34 -27.52 34.20
C LEU A 27 -17.52 -27.26 35.48
N GLY A 28 -17.53 -26.02 36.00
CA GLY A 28 -16.90 -25.67 37.29
C GLY A 28 -15.38 -25.48 37.23
N MET A 29 -14.81 -25.20 36.06
CA MET A 29 -13.38 -24.93 35.89
C MET A 29 -13.07 -23.45 36.18
N GLU A 30 -11.97 -23.17 36.89
CA GLU A 30 -11.52 -21.80 37.15
C GLU A 30 -10.96 -21.15 35.88
N ILE A 31 -11.69 -20.18 35.34
CA ILE A 31 -11.22 -19.34 34.23
C ILE A 31 -10.35 -18.22 34.81
N SER A 32 -9.11 -18.13 34.34
CA SER A 32 -8.21 -17.01 34.64
C SER A 32 -8.87 -15.70 34.22
N ALA A 33 -8.90 -14.70 35.10
CA ALA A 33 -9.56 -13.43 34.85
C ALA A 33 -9.19 -12.86 33.46
N PRO A 34 -10.14 -12.32 32.69
CA PRO A 34 -9.87 -11.77 31.36
C PRO A 34 -8.76 -10.72 31.46
N SER A 35 -7.71 -10.85 30.65
CA SER A 35 -6.64 -9.86 30.61
C SER A 35 -7.23 -8.48 30.31
N GLN A 36 -6.72 -7.43 30.97
CA GLN A 36 -7.16 -6.03 30.82
C GLN A 36 -7.27 -5.57 29.34
N GLN A 37 -6.56 -6.26 28.45
CA GLN A 37 -6.58 -6.08 27.00
C GLN A 37 -7.96 -6.37 26.37
N ARG A 38 -8.75 -7.33 26.89
CA ARG A 38 -10.12 -7.62 26.39
C ARG A 38 -11.16 -6.65 26.94
N GLN A 39 -10.98 -6.13 28.16
CA GLN A 39 -11.82 -5.04 28.68
C GLN A 39 -11.62 -3.76 27.88
N GLN A 40 -10.38 -3.46 27.47
CA GLN A 40 -10.12 -2.37 26.52
C GLN A 40 -10.80 -2.59 25.17
N ILE A 41 -10.87 -3.82 24.65
CA ILE A 41 -11.59 -4.10 23.39
C ILE A 41 -13.10 -3.93 23.55
N ALA A 42 -13.68 -4.38 24.67
CA ALA A 42 -15.11 -4.17 24.94
C ALA A 42 -15.45 -2.70 25.18
N ASP A 43 -14.57 -1.92 25.83
CA ASP A 43 -14.72 -0.48 26.02
C ASP A 43 -14.51 0.29 24.70
N ILE A 44 -13.60 -0.17 23.82
CA ILE A 44 -13.43 0.35 22.46
C ILE A 44 -14.64 0.00 21.59
N GLU A 45 -15.22 -1.19 21.69
CA GLU A 45 -16.46 -1.55 20.97
C GLU A 45 -17.67 -0.78 21.50
N LYS A 46 -17.72 -0.50 22.82
CA LYS A 46 -18.76 0.34 23.42
C LYS A 46 -18.61 1.80 22.99
N GLN A 47 -17.39 2.33 22.91
CA GLN A 47 -17.10 3.64 22.30
C GLN A 47 -17.41 3.66 20.80
N THR A 48 -17.20 2.56 20.08
CA THR A 48 -17.53 2.46 18.64
C THR A 48 -19.04 2.38 18.41
N LYS A 49 -19.79 1.70 19.28
CA LYS A 49 -21.26 1.67 19.25
C LYS A 49 -21.90 2.99 19.69
N GLU A 50 -21.34 3.67 20.68
CA GLU A 50 -21.80 5.01 21.08
C GLU A 50 -21.41 6.09 20.04
N GLN A 51 -20.31 5.93 19.29
CA GLN A 51 -20.00 6.76 18.11
C GLN A 51 -20.87 6.46 16.88
N SER A 52 -21.61 5.35 16.85
CA SER A 52 -22.60 5.07 15.81
C SER A 52 -23.99 5.68 16.08
N GLN A 53 -24.12 6.53 17.11
CA GLN A 53 -25.20 7.53 17.11
C GLN A 53 -24.80 8.71 16.23
N VAL A 54 -25.53 8.82 15.11
CA VAL A 54 -25.51 9.93 14.16
C VAL A 54 -25.62 11.25 14.92
N THR A 55 -24.48 11.90 15.19
CA THR A 55 -24.47 13.25 15.76
C THR A 55 -24.65 14.20 14.60
N ALA A 56 -25.89 14.63 14.37
CA ALA A 56 -26.19 15.68 13.40
C ALA A 56 -25.42 16.94 13.79
N THR A 57 -24.49 17.37 12.94
CA THR A 57 -23.75 18.62 13.19
C THR A 57 -24.64 19.78 12.79
N THR A 58 -25.12 20.54 13.77
CA THR A 58 -25.89 21.76 13.56
C THR A 58 -24.95 22.94 13.35
N THR A 59 -24.94 23.49 12.13
CA THR A 59 -24.20 24.73 11.83
C THR A 59 -25.15 25.91 11.96
N ARG A 60 -24.82 26.86 12.85
CA ARG A 60 -25.55 28.11 13.02
C ARG A 60 -24.86 29.20 12.22
N THR A 61 -25.56 29.84 11.29
CA THR A 61 -25.04 30.95 10.49
C THR A 61 -26.06 32.08 10.45
N VAL A 62 -25.59 33.32 10.61
CA VAL A 62 -26.44 34.51 10.63
C VAL A 62 -26.42 35.15 9.24
N ASN A 63 -27.59 35.43 8.66
CA ASN A 63 -27.67 36.11 7.37
C ASN A 63 -27.36 37.62 7.53
N LYS A 64 -27.18 38.34 6.42
CA LYS A 64 -26.92 39.80 6.40
C LYS A 64 -28.02 40.69 7.02
N HIS A 65 -29.16 40.11 7.40
CA HIS A 65 -30.30 40.77 8.04
C HIS A 65 -30.46 40.38 9.53
N GLY A 66 -29.55 39.57 10.09
CA GLY A 66 -29.55 39.20 11.50
C GLY A 66 -30.37 37.94 11.85
N ASP A 67 -30.93 37.25 10.86
CA ASP A 67 -31.69 36.02 11.12
C ASP A 67 -30.75 34.82 11.31
N GLU A 68 -30.95 34.08 12.41
CA GLU A 68 -30.24 32.82 12.66
C GLU A 68 -30.78 31.70 11.77
N ILE A 69 -29.94 31.18 10.87
CA ILE A 69 -30.21 29.97 10.10
C ILE A 69 -29.49 28.81 10.79
N ILE A 70 -30.25 27.82 11.26
CA ILE A 70 -29.73 26.59 11.85
C ILE A 70 -29.89 25.46 10.82
N SER A 71 -28.79 25.03 10.21
CA SER A 71 -28.79 23.91 9.25
C SER A 71 -28.23 22.66 9.92
N ALA A 72 -29.03 21.61 10.01
CA ALA A 72 -28.63 20.30 10.53
C ALA A 72 -28.28 19.37 9.36
N THR A 73 -27.00 19.03 9.20
CA THR A 73 -26.54 18.17 8.11
C THR A 73 -26.37 16.73 8.62
N THR A 74 -27.13 15.79 8.03
CA THR A 74 -27.18 14.37 8.43
C THR A 74 -26.51 13.41 7.43
N SER A 75 -25.82 13.89 6.40
CA SER A 75 -25.31 13.04 5.31
C SER A 75 -23.85 12.60 5.47
N ASN A 76 -23.61 11.28 5.44
CA ASN A 76 -22.30 10.62 5.48
C ASN A 76 -21.34 11.02 4.32
N TYR A 77 -21.84 11.61 3.24
CA TYR A 77 -21.05 11.92 2.04
C TYR A 77 -20.02 13.04 2.27
N GLU A 78 -20.36 14.06 3.07
CA GLU A 78 -19.45 15.17 3.37
C GLU A 78 -18.39 14.79 4.42
N SER A 79 -18.70 13.87 5.34
CA SER A 79 -17.73 13.34 6.31
C SER A 79 -16.60 12.54 5.65
N GLN A 80 -16.87 11.82 4.55
CA GLN A 80 -15.81 11.19 3.73
C GLN A 80 -14.93 12.23 3.03
N THR A 81 -15.50 13.38 2.67
CA THR A 81 -14.73 14.49 2.09
C THR A 81 -13.85 15.17 3.14
N PHE A 82 -14.29 15.21 4.41
CA PHE A 82 -13.53 15.81 5.51
C PHE A 82 -12.34 14.95 5.96
N SER A 83 -12.47 13.62 6.01
CA SER A 83 -11.35 12.71 6.34
C SER A 83 -10.24 12.71 5.28
N SER A 84 -10.57 13.03 4.02
CA SER A 84 -9.58 13.13 2.94
C SER A 84 -8.60 14.30 3.09
N ARG A 85 -8.99 15.42 3.74
CA ARG A 85 -8.18 16.65 3.76
C ARG A 85 -7.02 16.62 4.77
N THR A 86 -7.15 15.85 5.84
CA THR A 86 -6.19 15.85 6.96
C THR A 86 -5.20 14.68 6.88
N GLU A 87 -5.61 13.56 6.28
CA GLU A 87 -4.85 12.30 6.24
C GLU A 87 -3.61 12.33 5.31
N TRP A 88 -3.73 12.93 4.11
CA TRP A 88 -2.61 12.90 3.15
C TRP A 88 -1.44 13.80 3.58
N ARG A 89 -1.69 14.89 4.31
CA ARG A 89 -0.65 15.83 4.76
C ARG A 89 0.26 15.20 5.81
N ILE A 90 -0.33 14.52 6.79
CA ILE A 90 0.43 13.79 7.82
C ILE A 90 1.30 12.73 7.17
N ARG A 91 0.74 11.97 6.21
CA ARG A 91 1.53 10.99 5.45
C ARG A 91 2.60 11.61 4.57
N ALA A 92 2.34 12.77 3.94
CA ALA A 92 3.32 13.48 3.13
C ALA A 92 4.53 13.94 3.97
N ILE A 93 4.27 14.50 5.16
CA ILE A 93 5.33 14.85 6.12
C ILE A 93 6.07 13.60 6.59
N SER A 94 5.36 12.51 6.87
CA SER A 94 5.99 11.26 7.30
C SER A 94 6.86 10.64 6.21
N ALA A 95 6.44 10.75 4.95
CA ALA A 95 7.15 10.19 3.79
C ALA A 95 8.53 10.85 3.57
N THR A 96 8.74 12.09 4.01
CA THR A 96 10.07 12.73 3.91
C THR A 96 11.15 11.97 4.69
N ASN A 97 10.76 11.18 5.70
CA ASN A 97 11.64 10.38 6.54
C ASN A 97 11.90 8.96 5.99
N LEU A 98 11.34 8.58 4.83
CA LEU A 98 11.55 7.25 4.25
C LEU A 98 13.02 6.95 3.96
N HIS A 99 13.81 7.97 3.63
CA HIS A 99 15.25 7.84 3.41
C HIS A 99 16.00 7.27 4.63
N LEU A 100 15.53 7.54 5.87
CA LEU A 100 16.14 7.00 7.09
C LEU A 100 16.02 5.47 7.18
N ARG A 101 14.90 4.90 6.70
CA ARG A 101 14.69 3.45 6.68
C ARG A 101 15.66 2.73 5.75
N THR A 102 16.23 3.43 4.77
CA THR A 102 17.22 2.86 3.85
C THR A 102 18.57 2.54 4.49
N GLN A 103 18.80 2.99 5.72
CA GLN A 103 19.97 2.65 6.52
C GLN A 103 19.91 1.22 7.10
N HIS A 104 18.69 0.72 7.33
CA HIS A 104 18.45 -0.59 7.92
C HIS A 104 17.56 -1.42 6.99
N ILE A 105 18.20 -2.20 6.12
CA ILE A 105 17.54 -3.06 5.16
C ILE A 105 17.85 -4.52 5.49
N TYR A 106 16.80 -5.30 5.71
CA TYR A 106 16.87 -6.73 5.98
C TYR A 106 16.37 -7.51 4.75
N VAL A 107 17.01 -8.64 4.46
CA VAL A 107 16.58 -9.54 3.39
C VAL A 107 16.22 -10.87 4.03
N ASN A 108 14.96 -11.26 3.90
CA ASN A 108 14.45 -12.54 4.32
C ASN A 108 14.59 -13.52 3.15
N SER A 109 15.67 -14.30 3.18
CA SER A 109 15.92 -15.40 2.25
C SER A 109 15.86 -16.71 3.00
N ASP A 110 15.16 -17.70 2.44
CA ASP A 110 15.28 -19.09 2.88
C ASP A 110 16.64 -19.67 2.43
N ASP A 111 16.98 -20.86 2.95
CA ASP A 111 18.19 -21.59 2.60
C ASP A 111 18.33 -21.78 1.08
N VAL A 112 19.57 -21.69 0.60
CA VAL A 112 19.92 -21.80 -0.82
C VAL A 112 19.42 -23.15 -1.35
N LYS A 113 18.46 -23.10 -2.27
CA LYS A 113 18.08 -24.28 -3.06
C LYS A 113 19.06 -24.40 -4.23
N ASP A 114 19.66 -25.58 -4.42
CA ASP A 114 20.57 -25.86 -5.53
C ASP A 114 19.92 -25.75 -6.92
N THR A 115 18.59 -25.66 -6.99
CA THR A 115 17.79 -25.77 -8.22
C THR A 115 16.98 -24.52 -8.60
N GLY A 116 17.38 -23.33 -8.15
CA GLY A 116 16.65 -22.08 -8.46
C GLY A 116 17.53 -20.88 -8.82
N TYR A 117 16.93 -19.87 -9.43
CA TYR A 117 17.62 -18.61 -9.74
C TYR A 117 17.88 -17.78 -8.47
N THR A 118 19.01 -17.09 -8.45
CA THR A 118 19.34 -16.07 -7.45
C THR A 118 19.21 -14.67 -8.05
N TYR A 119 18.43 -13.80 -7.42
CA TYR A 119 18.17 -12.45 -7.90
C TYR A 119 19.07 -11.43 -7.20
N ILE A 120 19.74 -10.56 -7.96
CA ILE A 120 20.60 -9.51 -7.43
C ILE A 120 19.94 -8.15 -7.67
N LEU A 121 19.57 -7.48 -6.59
CA LEU A 121 18.94 -6.16 -6.62
C LEU A 121 19.95 -5.06 -6.24
N PRO A 122 20.22 -4.09 -7.12
CA PRO A 122 21.08 -2.95 -6.81
C PRO A 122 20.54 -2.09 -5.69
N LYS A 123 21.38 -1.70 -4.74
CA LYS A 123 20.94 -0.85 -3.62
C LYS A 123 20.51 0.53 -4.08
N ASN A 124 21.09 1.08 -5.15
CA ASN A 124 20.74 2.43 -5.61
C ASN A 124 19.27 2.53 -6.04
N ILE A 125 18.77 1.54 -6.80
CA ILE A 125 17.37 1.51 -7.21
C ILE A 125 16.47 1.12 -6.04
N LEU A 126 16.86 0.19 -5.17
CA LEU A 126 16.07 -0.11 -3.98
C LEU A 126 15.88 1.13 -3.08
N LYS A 127 16.96 1.88 -2.81
CA LYS A 127 16.90 3.09 -1.99
C LYS A 127 15.97 4.14 -2.59
N LYS A 128 16.06 4.39 -3.90
CA LYS A 128 15.16 5.33 -4.57
C LYS A 128 13.72 4.83 -4.57
N PHE A 129 13.47 3.53 -4.73
CA PHE A 129 12.14 2.94 -4.68
C PHE A 129 11.48 3.14 -3.31
N ILE A 130 12.24 2.95 -2.23
CA ILE A 130 11.79 3.21 -0.86
C ILE A 130 11.49 4.71 -0.66
N THR A 131 12.35 5.60 -1.16
CA THR A 131 12.21 7.04 -0.90
C THR A 131 11.06 7.70 -1.66
N ILE A 132 10.66 7.15 -2.81
CA ILE A 132 9.51 7.67 -3.59
C ILE A 132 8.16 7.14 -3.12
N ALA A 133 8.13 6.19 -2.17
CA ALA A 133 6.91 5.51 -1.74
C ALA A 133 6.02 6.33 -0.80
N ASP A 134 4.88 5.74 -0.43
CA ASP A 134 4.06 6.16 0.70
C ASP A 134 4.05 5.07 1.79
N LEU A 135 3.90 5.46 3.05
CA LEU A 135 3.91 4.53 4.18
C LEU A 135 2.67 3.64 4.27
N ARG A 136 1.56 4.02 3.61
CA ARG A 136 0.27 3.31 3.70
C ARG A 136 -0.21 2.80 2.36
N THR A 137 -0.03 3.58 1.30
CA THR A 137 -0.42 3.19 -0.05
C THR A 137 0.72 2.45 -0.72
N GLN A 138 0.42 1.24 -1.19
CA GLN A 138 1.38 0.43 -1.94
C GLN A 138 1.70 1.09 -3.29
N ILE A 139 2.97 1.02 -3.67
CA ILE A 139 3.46 1.32 -5.02
C ILE A 139 4.19 0.09 -5.54
N THR A 140 4.25 -0.06 -6.86
CA THR A 140 4.83 -1.20 -7.55
C THR A 140 5.69 -0.77 -8.72
N CYS A 141 6.57 -1.67 -9.17
CA CYS A 141 7.39 -1.48 -10.34
C CYS A 141 7.70 -2.81 -11.01
N TYR A 142 7.87 -2.79 -12.34
CA TYR A 142 8.34 -3.96 -13.08
C TYR A 142 9.87 -4.02 -13.06
N MET A 143 10.41 -5.24 -12.99
CA MET A 143 11.84 -5.50 -12.94
C MET A 143 12.31 -6.13 -14.25
N TYR A 144 13.40 -5.59 -14.78
CA TYR A 144 14.05 -6.08 -15.99
C TYR A 144 15.53 -6.29 -15.71
N GLY A 145 16.10 -7.34 -16.30
CA GLY A 145 17.48 -7.68 -16.06
C GLY A 145 18.04 -8.70 -17.04
N VAL A 146 19.25 -9.15 -16.72
CA VAL A 146 19.99 -10.13 -17.51
C VAL A 146 20.74 -11.07 -16.58
N SER A 147 21.05 -12.26 -17.07
CA SER A 147 22.05 -13.10 -16.42
C SER A 147 23.46 -12.65 -16.80
N PRO A 148 24.40 -12.65 -15.84
CA PRO A 148 25.82 -12.52 -16.15
C PRO A 148 26.29 -13.57 -17.17
N PRO A 149 27.22 -13.24 -18.09
CA PRO A 149 27.71 -14.19 -19.10
C PRO A 149 28.35 -15.45 -18.51
N ASP A 150 28.88 -15.35 -17.29
CA ASP A 150 29.57 -16.40 -16.55
C ASP A 150 28.63 -17.26 -15.69
N ASN A 151 27.42 -16.78 -15.37
CA ASN A 151 26.51 -17.51 -14.50
C ASN A 151 25.01 -17.33 -14.88
N PRO A 152 24.42 -18.28 -15.62
CA PRO A 152 23.02 -18.20 -16.05
C PRO A 152 22.01 -18.37 -14.90
N GLN A 153 22.42 -18.93 -13.76
CA GLN A 153 21.54 -19.11 -12.59
C GLN A 153 21.40 -17.83 -11.75
N VAL A 154 22.17 -16.79 -12.07
CA VAL A 154 22.05 -15.48 -11.43
C VAL A 154 21.25 -14.56 -12.34
N LYS A 155 20.36 -13.77 -11.76
CA LYS A 155 19.55 -12.75 -12.44
C LYS A 155 19.85 -11.39 -11.84
N GLU A 156 20.56 -10.55 -12.58
CA GLU A 156 20.88 -9.18 -12.14
C GLU A 156 19.79 -8.21 -12.61
N ILE A 157 19.09 -7.59 -11.66
CA ILE A 157 18.07 -6.59 -11.94
C ILE A 157 18.79 -5.30 -12.35
N ARG A 158 18.71 -4.93 -13.64
CA ARG A 158 19.40 -3.77 -14.20
C ARG A 158 18.49 -2.55 -14.33
N CYS A 159 17.19 -2.77 -14.49
CA CYS A 159 16.22 -1.71 -14.71
C CYS A 159 14.95 -1.93 -13.91
N ILE A 160 14.43 -0.84 -13.35
CA ILE A 160 13.09 -0.77 -12.77
C ILE A 160 12.22 0.16 -13.61
N VAL A 161 11.05 -0.32 -14.02
CA VAL A 161 10.05 0.48 -14.72
C VAL A 161 8.92 0.84 -13.77
N MET A 162 8.63 2.14 -13.67
CA MET A 162 7.47 2.66 -12.93
C MET A 162 6.30 2.86 -13.90
N PRO A 163 5.32 1.95 -13.98
CA PRO A 163 4.13 2.16 -14.80
C PRO A 163 3.20 3.21 -14.18
N PRO A 164 2.28 3.82 -14.96
CA PRO A 164 1.10 4.49 -14.42
C PRO A 164 0.39 3.55 -13.45
N GLN A 165 0.04 4.00 -12.25
CA GLN A 165 -0.52 3.10 -11.23
C GLN A 165 -1.24 3.87 -10.12
N TRP A 166 -2.12 3.18 -9.41
CA TRP A 166 -2.65 3.63 -8.12
C TRP A 166 -2.76 2.45 -7.15
N GLY A 167 -2.70 2.75 -5.85
CA GLY A 167 -2.58 1.73 -4.83
C GLY A 167 -3.62 1.88 -3.74
N THR A 168 -3.74 0.82 -2.97
CA THR A 168 -4.43 0.80 -1.68
C THR A 168 -3.42 0.35 -0.62
N HIS A 169 -3.90 0.08 0.61
CA HIS A 169 -3.06 -0.51 1.65
C HIS A 169 -2.83 -2.01 1.47
N GLN A 170 -3.59 -2.68 0.59
CA GLN A 170 -3.55 -4.14 0.38
C GLN A 170 -3.10 -4.55 -1.02
N THR A 171 -3.30 -3.70 -2.03
CA THR A 171 -3.05 -4.07 -3.43
C THR A 171 -2.72 -2.84 -4.28
N VAL A 172 -2.13 -3.09 -5.44
CA VAL A 172 -1.79 -2.11 -6.48
C VAL A 172 -2.59 -2.39 -7.74
N ASN A 173 -2.93 -1.34 -8.48
CA ASN A 173 -3.66 -1.43 -9.74
C ASN A 173 -2.78 -0.86 -10.85
N LEU A 174 -2.66 -1.64 -11.92
CA LEU A 174 -1.77 -1.43 -13.04
C LEU A 174 -2.59 -1.43 -14.34
N PRO A 175 -2.11 -0.74 -15.39
CA PRO A 175 -2.53 -0.98 -16.76
C PRO A 175 -2.16 -2.40 -17.20
N ASN A 176 -3.00 -2.99 -18.05
CA ASN A 176 -2.80 -4.31 -18.63
C ASN A 176 -1.63 -4.32 -19.63
N THR A 177 -1.31 -3.17 -20.22
CA THR A 177 -0.23 -3.05 -21.21
C THR A 177 1.12 -3.10 -20.51
N LEU A 178 1.95 -4.09 -20.82
CA LEU A 178 3.33 -4.15 -20.34
C LEU A 178 4.21 -3.06 -20.98
N PRO A 179 5.28 -2.65 -20.27
CA PRO A 179 6.17 -1.62 -20.78
C PRO A 179 6.98 -2.11 -21.99
N THR A 180 7.08 -1.24 -22.99
CA THR A 180 7.92 -1.46 -24.17
C THR A 180 8.82 -0.24 -24.37
N HIS A 181 10.10 -0.48 -24.63
CA HIS A 181 11.07 0.58 -24.92
C HIS A 181 12.33 -0.02 -25.53
N GLU A 182 13.10 0.77 -26.30
CA GLU A 182 14.36 0.37 -26.91
C GLU A 182 15.36 -0.17 -25.88
N PHE A 183 15.62 0.58 -24.80
CA PHE A 183 16.48 0.14 -23.68
C PHE A 183 16.04 -1.17 -23.00
N LEU A 184 14.80 -1.63 -23.15
CA LEU A 184 14.33 -2.88 -22.54
C LEU A 184 14.52 -4.11 -23.45
N LYS A 185 14.84 -3.92 -24.74
CA LYS A 185 14.87 -5.01 -25.74
C LYS A 185 15.90 -6.10 -25.43
N ASP A 186 17.02 -5.72 -24.84
CA ASP A 186 18.13 -6.63 -24.53
C ASP A 186 18.03 -7.24 -23.11
N MET A 187 16.89 -7.03 -22.42
CA MET A 187 16.66 -7.53 -21.06
C MET A 187 15.42 -8.42 -21.02
N GLU A 188 15.41 -9.38 -20.10
CA GLU A 188 14.24 -10.21 -19.82
C GLU A 188 13.45 -9.65 -18.62
N PRO A 189 12.11 -9.80 -18.60
CA PRO A 189 11.32 -9.46 -17.43
C PRO A 189 11.62 -10.43 -16.29
N LEU A 190 11.86 -9.89 -15.10
CA LEU A 190 12.17 -10.65 -13.87
C LEU A 190 11.04 -10.56 -12.84
N GLY A 191 9.87 -10.07 -13.25
CA GLY A 191 8.70 -9.93 -12.40
C GLY A 191 8.48 -8.50 -11.91
N TRP A 192 8.02 -8.35 -10.67
CA TRP A 192 7.70 -7.04 -10.09
C TRP A 192 8.04 -6.95 -8.61
N MET A 193 8.17 -5.72 -8.12
CA MET A 193 8.40 -5.40 -6.73
C MET A 193 7.38 -4.37 -6.27
N HIS A 194 6.87 -4.51 -5.05
CA HIS A 194 5.95 -3.53 -4.46
C HIS A 194 6.24 -3.26 -2.99
N THR A 195 5.84 -2.08 -2.51
CA THR A 195 5.88 -1.76 -1.09
C THR A 195 4.70 -2.40 -0.37
N GLN A 196 4.90 -2.78 0.90
CA GLN A 196 3.81 -3.20 1.79
C GLN A 196 3.87 -2.43 3.12
N PRO A 197 2.73 -1.90 3.62
CA PRO A 197 2.71 -1.11 4.85
C PRO A 197 3.09 -1.91 6.10
N ASN A 198 2.76 -3.19 6.10
CA ASN A 198 3.05 -4.13 7.17
C ASN A 198 3.77 -5.34 6.61
N GLU A 199 4.73 -5.88 7.36
CA GLU A 199 5.38 -7.13 6.99
C GLU A 199 4.41 -8.31 7.18
N LEU A 200 4.26 -9.11 6.13
CA LEU A 200 3.48 -10.34 6.16
C LEU A 200 4.41 -11.55 6.21
N PRO A 201 4.07 -12.61 6.98
CA PRO A 201 4.85 -13.85 7.00
C PRO A 201 4.68 -14.68 5.72
N GLN A 202 3.77 -14.27 4.83
CA GLN A 202 3.35 -14.98 3.63
C GLN A 202 3.12 -14.01 2.47
N LEU A 203 3.21 -14.51 1.24
CA LEU A 203 2.80 -13.77 0.06
C LEU A 203 1.28 -13.56 0.10
N SER A 204 0.80 -12.34 -0.17
CA SER A 204 -0.63 -12.07 -0.09
C SER A 204 -1.41 -12.79 -1.20
N PRO A 205 -2.68 -13.19 -0.96
CA PRO A 205 -3.52 -13.77 -2.01
C PRO A 205 -3.71 -12.82 -3.21
N GLN A 206 -3.70 -11.51 -2.96
CA GLN A 206 -3.76 -10.48 -3.99
C GLN A 206 -2.53 -10.49 -4.88
N ASP A 207 -1.33 -10.69 -4.32
CA ASP A 207 -0.09 -10.75 -5.10
C ASP A 207 -0.04 -12.00 -5.97
N ILE A 208 -0.47 -13.15 -5.45
CA ILE A 208 -0.58 -14.40 -6.24
C ILE A 208 -1.54 -14.20 -7.41
N THR A 209 -2.72 -13.63 -7.14
CA THR A 209 -3.73 -13.36 -8.17
C THR A 209 -3.21 -12.39 -9.22
N THR A 210 -2.51 -11.33 -8.79
CA THR A 210 -1.96 -10.31 -9.69
C THR A 210 -0.84 -10.89 -10.56
N HIS A 211 0.11 -11.60 -9.95
CA HIS A 211 1.22 -12.21 -10.67
C HIS A 211 0.76 -13.29 -11.65
N ALA A 212 -0.21 -14.14 -11.27
CA ALA A 212 -0.78 -15.15 -12.16
C ALA A 212 -1.54 -14.54 -13.36
N LYS A 213 -2.27 -13.43 -13.15
CA LYS A 213 -2.92 -12.68 -14.24
C LYS A 213 -1.91 -12.08 -15.21
N ILE A 214 -0.86 -11.45 -14.70
CA ILE A 214 0.21 -10.89 -15.55
C ILE A 214 0.84 -12.00 -16.41
N LEU A 215 1.14 -13.17 -15.81
CA LEU A 215 1.66 -14.33 -16.53
C LEU A 215 0.70 -14.86 -17.60
N THR A 216 -0.61 -14.89 -17.29
CA THR A 216 -1.63 -15.36 -18.23
C THR A 216 -1.77 -14.42 -19.43
N ASP A 217 -1.73 -13.12 -19.17
CA ASP A 217 -1.97 -12.10 -20.19
C ASP A 217 -0.72 -11.78 -21.03
N ASN A 218 0.47 -12.24 -20.60
CA ASN A 218 1.74 -11.86 -21.22
C ASN A 218 2.70 -13.05 -21.37
N GLU A 219 2.72 -13.64 -22.57
CA GLU A 219 3.61 -14.77 -22.92
C GLU A 219 5.11 -14.45 -22.78
N SER A 220 5.49 -13.17 -22.77
CA SER A 220 6.88 -12.75 -22.55
C SER A 220 7.42 -13.04 -21.14
N TRP A 221 6.54 -13.28 -20.17
CA TRP A 221 6.92 -13.58 -18.79
C TRP A 221 7.05 -15.08 -18.58
N ASP A 222 8.20 -15.51 -18.07
CA ASP A 222 8.48 -16.90 -17.73
C ASP A 222 8.23 -17.14 -16.24
N GLY A 223 7.24 -17.98 -15.90
CA GLY A 223 6.85 -18.27 -14.53
C GLY A 223 7.96 -18.85 -13.65
N GLU A 224 9.01 -19.44 -14.24
CA GLU A 224 10.17 -19.95 -13.48
C GLU A 224 11.22 -18.86 -13.21
N LYS A 225 11.21 -17.76 -13.97
CA LYS A 225 12.19 -16.65 -13.89
C LYS A 225 11.63 -15.36 -13.30
N THR A 226 10.31 -15.21 -13.24
CA THR A 226 9.68 -14.00 -12.71
C THR A 226 9.32 -14.15 -11.24
N VAL A 227 9.59 -13.10 -10.46
CA VAL A 227 9.34 -13.10 -9.01
C VAL A 227 8.48 -11.93 -8.56
N VAL A 228 7.92 -12.05 -7.36
CA VAL A 228 7.30 -10.95 -6.62
C VAL A 228 8.23 -10.60 -5.45
N ILE A 229 8.74 -9.38 -5.42
CA ILE A 229 9.51 -8.87 -4.28
C ILE A 229 8.61 -7.97 -3.44
N THR A 230 8.42 -8.34 -2.17
CA THR A 230 7.67 -7.55 -1.21
C THR A 230 8.63 -6.69 -0.40
N CYS A 231 8.44 -5.38 -0.40
CA CYS A 231 9.25 -4.40 0.34
C CYS A 231 8.46 -3.84 1.53
N SER A 232 8.65 -4.44 2.71
CA SER A 232 7.88 -4.17 3.94
C SER A 232 8.44 -3.03 4.75
N PHE A 233 7.57 -2.15 5.22
CA PHE A 233 7.95 -1.07 6.13
C PHE A 233 7.82 -1.48 7.61
N THR A 234 8.94 -1.93 8.18
CA THR A 234 9.11 -2.23 9.61
C THR A 234 9.55 -0.99 10.40
N PRO A 235 9.34 -0.89 11.72
CA PRO A 235 9.77 0.28 12.51
C PRO A 235 11.26 0.62 12.27
N GLY A 236 11.53 1.81 11.73
CA GLY A 236 12.88 2.30 11.45
C GLY A 236 13.66 1.58 10.33
N SER A 237 13.05 0.62 9.63
CA SER A 237 13.76 -0.27 8.70
C SER A 237 12.87 -0.69 7.52
N VAL A 238 13.45 -1.48 6.60
CA VAL A 238 12.76 -2.14 5.50
C VAL A 238 13.13 -3.63 5.49
N SER A 239 12.14 -4.51 5.33
CA SER A 239 12.34 -5.95 5.16
C SER A 239 11.93 -6.38 3.75
N LEU A 240 12.80 -7.09 3.03
CA LEU A 240 12.52 -7.61 1.70
C LEU A 240 12.40 -9.12 1.70
N THR A 241 11.41 -9.62 0.98
CA THR A 241 11.26 -11.05 0.69
C THR A 241 10.96 -11.23 -0.80
N SER A 242 11.55 -12.24 -1.43
CA SER A 242 11.30 -12.58 -2.83
C SER A 242 10.56 -13.91 -2.92
N TYR A 243 9.52 -13.95 -3.74
CA TYR A 243 8.65 -15.10 -3.93
C TYR A 243 8.51 -15.46 -5.40
N LYS A 244 8.40 -16.75 -5.69
CA LYS A 244 8.01 -17.29 -6.99
C LYS A 244 6.70 -18.06 -6.83
N LEU A 245 5.83 -18.03 -7.84
CA LEU A 245 4.64 -18.88 -7.83
C LEU A 245 5.02 -20.32 -8.15
N THR A 246 4.35 -21.26 -7.49
CA THR A 246 4.37 -22.67 -7.90
C THR A 246 3.34 -22.90 -9.00
N PRO A 247 3.41 -24.00 -9.76
CA PRO A 247 2.39 -24.33 -10.76
C PRO A 247 0.96 -24.37 -10.19
N SER A 248 0.80 -24.84 -8.95
CA SER A 248 -0.50 -24.84 -8.26
C SER A 248 -0.97 -23.42 -7.91
N GLY A 249 -0.05 -22.55 -7.48
CA GLY A 249 -0.37 -21.15 -7.21
C GLY A 249 -0.71 -20.34 -8.45
N TYR A 250 -0.05 -20.60 -9.57
CA TYR A 250 -0.42 -20.04 -10.87
C TYR A 250 -1.85 -20.43 -11.26
N GLU A 251 -2.17 -21.72 -11.19
CA GLU A 251 -3.50 -22.22 -11.56
C GLU A 251 -4.59 -21.65 -10.67
N TRP A 252 -4.35 -21.59 -9.35
CA TRP A 252 -5.27 -20.97 -8.41
C TRP A 252 -5.43 -19.46 -8.66
N GLY A 253 -4.33 -18.74 -8.84
CA GLY A 253 -4.32 -17.29 -9.02
C GLY A 253 -5.03 -16.84 -10.30
N ARG A 254 -4.90 -17.60 -11.38
CA ARG A 254 -5.61 -17.39 -12.66
C ARG A 254 -7.13 -17.52 -12.50
N GLN A 255 -7.59 -18.46 -11.68
CA GLN A 255 -9.02 -18.71 -11.47
C GLN A 255 -9.64 -17.83 -10.37
N ASN A 256 -8.82 -17.24 -9.49
CA ASN A 256 -9.32 -16.49 -8.35
C ASN A 256 -10.00 -15.17 -8.76
N THR A 257 -11.27 -15.04 -8.37
CA THR A 257 -12.07 -13.81 -8.53
C THR A 257 -12.31 -13.06 -7.22
N ASP A 258 -12.07 -13.70 -6.07
CA ASP A 258 -12.29 -13.11 -4.76
C ASP A 258 -11.12 -12.18 -4.39
N LYS A 259 -11.44 -10.92 -4.10
CA LYS A 259 -10.49 -9.87 -3.72
C LYS A 259 -10.35 -9.70 -2.20
N GLY A 260 -11.07 -10.48 -1.41
CA GLY A 260 -10.98 -10.47 0.05
C GLY A 260 -9.63 -10.96 0.57
N ASN A 261 -9.39 -10.76 1.87
CA ASN A 261 -8.11 -11.13 2.50
C ASN A 261 -7.93 -12.64 2.71
N ASN A 262 -9.03 -13.42 2.69
CA ASN A 262 -9.00 -14.87 2.87
C ASN A 262 -9.84 -15.56 1.77
N PRO A 263 -9.38 -15.51 0.51
CA PRO A 263 -10.11 -16.10 -0.59
C PRO A 263 -10.10 -17.63 -0.50
N LYS A 264 -11.19 -18.25 -0.96
CA LYS A 264 -11.36 -19.71 -0.90
C LYS A 264 -10.25 -20.43 -1.67
N GLY A 265 -9.64 -21.43 -1.03
CA GLY A 265 -8.63 -22.29 -1.64
C GLY A 265 -7.20 -21.72 -1.63
N TYR A 266 -6.97 -20.53 -1.05
CA TYR A 266 -5.61 -20.04 -0.81
C TYR A 266 -4.82 -21.02 0.08
N LEU A 267 -3.59 -21.34 -0.32
CA LEU A 267 -2.69 -22.22 0.42
C LEU A 267 -1.25 -21.67 0.39
N PRO A 268 -0.47 -21.84 1.47
CA PRO A 268 0.96 -21.47 1.48
C PRO A 268 1.82 -22.22 0.45
N SER A 269 1.35 -23.34 -0.09
CA SER A 269 2.02 -24.11 -1.15
C SER A 269 1.93 -23.47 -2.54
N HIS A 270 1.18 -22.37 -2.68
CA HIS A 270 1.04 -21.62 -3.94
C HIS A 270 2.25 -20.77 -4.31
N TYR A 271 3.17 -20.56 -3.37
CA TYR A 271 4.38 -19.80 -3.60
C TYR A 271 5.54 -20.47 -2.87
N GLU A 272 6.73 -20.14 -3.32
CA GLU A 272 7.96 -20.46 -2.62
C GLU A 272 8.82 -19.22 -2.50
N LYS A 273 9.56 -19.09 -1.40
CA LYS A 273 10.57 -18.05 -1.30
C LYS A 273 11.76 -18.41 -2.17
N VAL A 274 12.37 -17.39 -2.76
CA VAL A 274 13.54 -17.51 -3.62
C VAL A 274 14.64 -16.58 -3.15
N GLN A 275 15.88 -16.93 -3.51
CA GLN A 275 17.04 -16.22 -3.02
C GLN A 275 17.18 -14.86 -3.69
N MET A 276 17.35 -13.83 -2.88
CA MET A 276 17.66 -12.48 -3.33
C MET A 276 18.85 -11.92 -2.54
N LEU A 277 19.73 -11.20 -3.22
CA LEU A 277 20.87 -10.50 -2.63
C LEU A 277 20.86 -9.03 -3.03
N LEU A 278 21.33 -8.17 -2.13
CA LEU A 278 21.55 -6.76 -2.44
C LEU A 278 23.01 -6.54 -2.88
N SER A 279 23.20 -5.72 -3.90
CA SER A 279 24.54 -5.44 -4.44
C SER A 279 24.80 -3.94 -4.58
N ASP A 280 26.04 -3.56 -4.24
CA ASP A 280 26.62 -2.25 -4.54
C ASP A 280 27.61 -2.32 -5.72
N LYS A 281 27.81 -3.50 -6.33
CA LYS A 281 28.80 -3.71 -7.39
C LYS A 281 28.42 -3.06 -8.72
N PHE A 282 27.13 -2.82 -8.94
CA PHE A 282 26.61 -2.18 -10.13
C PHE A 282 25.40 -1.32 -9.80
N LEU A 283 25.08 -0.40 -10.70
CA LEU A 283 23.94 0.48 -10.59
C LEU A 283 22.83 -0.01 -11.53
N GLY A 284 21.60 0.00 -11.03
CA GLY A 284 20.42 -0.07 -11.89
C GLY A 284 19.94 1.33 -12.29
N TYR A 285 19.04 1.40 -13.26
CA TYR A 285 18.40 2.64 -13.68
C TYR A 285 16.88 2.53 -13.67
N TYR A 286 16.21 3.67 -13.87
CA TYR A 286 14.76 3.77 -13.90
C TYR A 286 14.24 4.13 -15.28
N MET A 287 13.07 3.60 -15.58
CA MET A 287 12.21 4.11 -16.64
C MET A 287 10.87 4.53 -16.05
N VAL A 288 10.36 5.66 -16.52
CA VAL A 288 9.11 6.25 -16.04
C VAL A 288 8.23 6.64 -17.24
N PRO A 289 6.93 6.92 -17.05
CA PRO A 289 6.08 7.33 -18.16
C PRO A 289 6.61 8.64 -18.77
N ASN A 290 6.48 8.83 -20.08
CA ASN A 290 7.04 10.00 -20.79
C ASN A 290 6.54 11.34 -20.22
N GLN A 291 5.31 11.39 -19.71
CA GLN A 291 4.75 12.57 -19.04
C GLN A 291 5.27 12.75 -17.60
N GLY A 292 6.13 11.87 -17.10
CA GLY A 292 6.73 11.88 -15.77
C GLY A 292 5.80 11.46 -14.63
N VAL A 293 4.49 11.31 -14.89
CA VAL A 293 3.48 10.93 -13.88
C VAL A 293 3.29 9.42 -13.88
N TRP A 294 3.81 8.77 -12.84
CA TRP A 294 3.55 7.35 -12.57
C TRP A 294 2.46 7.17 -11.50
N ASN A 295 2.32 8.11 -10.56
CA ASN A 295 1.37 8.02 -9.45
C ASN A 295 0.01 8.64 -9.77
N TYR A 296 -1.02 7.81 -9.88
CA TYR A 296 -2.41 8.22 -10.15
C TYR A 296 -3.29 8.20 -8.89
N ASN A 297 -2.74 8.02 -7.68
CA ASN A 297 -3.54 8.00 -6.44
C ASN A 297 -4.36 9.28 -6.20
N PHE A 298 -3.87 10.45 -6.63
CA PHE A 298 -4.63 11.71 -6.55
C PHE A 298 -5.37 12.07 -7.86
N MET A 299 -5.30 11.19 -8.86
CA MET A 299 -5.87 11.37 -10.19
C MET A 299 -6.57 10.09 -10.68
N GLY A 300 -7.21 9.35 -9.76
CA GLY A 300 -7.73 8.01 -10.02
C GLY A 300 -8.68 7.93 -11.22
N VAL A 301 -9.48 8.98 -11.46
CA VAL A 301 -10.37 9.08 -12.63
C VAL A 301 -9.64 9.14 -13.98
N ARG A 302 -8.35 9.46 -14.00
CA ARG A 302 -7.50 9.49 -15.21
C ARG A 302 -6.79 8.16 -15.46
N HIS A 303 -6.85 7.22 -14.53
CA HIS A 303 -6.25 5.90 -14.70
C HIS A 303 -7.29 4.95 -15.31
N ASP A 304 -6.90 4.26 -16.40
CA ASP A 304 -7.72 3.23 -17.04
C ASP A 304 -6.89 1.95 -17.19
N ALA A 305 -7.50 0.78 -16.99
CA ALA A 305 -6.79 -0.50 -17.07
C ALA A 305 -6.26 -0.79 -18.48
N ASN A 306 -6.87 -0.24 -19.53
CA ASN A 306 -6.46 -0.42 -20.91
C ASN A 306 -5.68 0.79 -21.45
N MET A 307 -5.26 1.71 -20.57
CA MET A 307 -4.45 2.85 -21.00
C MET A 307 -3.11 2.39 -21.58
N LYS A 308 -2.67 3.09 -22.62
CA LYS A 308 -1.32 2.94 -23.18
C LYS A 308 -0.42 4.04 -22.63
N TYR A 309 0.86 3.73 -22.51
CA TYR A 309 1.85 4.68 -22.04
C TYR A 309 3.20 4.41 -22.72
N ASP A 310 3.91 5.51 -23.01
CA ASP A 310 5.29 5.47 -23.48
C ASP A 310 6.23 5.71 -22.30
N LEU A 311 7.47 5.25 -22.44
CA LEU A 311 8.50 5.37 -21.41
C LEU A 311 9.60 6.35 -21.80
N THR A 312 10.26 6.89 -20.78
CA THR A 312 11.49 7.68 -20.91
C THR A 312 12.47 7.32 -19.80
N LEU A 313 13.76 7.57 -20.05
CA LEU A 313 14.83 7.36 -19.08
C LEU A 313 14.89 8.54 -18.12
N ALA A 314 14.29 8.39 -16.94
CA ALA A 314 14.35 9.40 -15.89
C ALA A 314 14.14 8.77 -14.51
N ALA A 315 14.56 9.49 -13.47
CA ALA A 315 14.31 9.09 -12.09
C ALA A 315 12.82 9.34 -11.72
N PRO A 316 12.18 8.43 -10.97
CA PRO A 316 10.83 8.64 -10.52
C PRO A 316 10.74 9.77 -9.48
N LYS A 317 9.69 10.57 -9.61
CA LYS A 317 9.30 11.61 -8.65
C LYS A 317 8.70 10.97 -7.40
N GLU A 318 8.79 11.64 -6.26
CA GLU A 318 8.27 11.17 -4.98
C GLU A 318 6.73 11.08 -4.99
N PHE A 319 6.14 10.22 -4.15
CA PHE A 319 4.69 9.99 -4.09
C PHE A 319 3.88 11.30 -4.03
N TYR A 320 4.32 12.26 -3.22
CA TYR A 320 3.66 13.54 -2.97
C TYR A 320 4.21 14.72 -3.80
N HIS A 321 4.97 14.45 -4.87
CA HIS A 321 5.44 15.48 -5.80
C HIS A 321 4.27 16.24 -6.43
N GLU A 322 4.45 17.52 -6.77
CA GLU A 322 3.37 18.40 -7.25
C GLU A 322 2.64 17.87 -8.50
N ASP A 323 3.40 17.33 -9.46
CA ASP A 323 2.87 16.70 -10.67
C ASP A 323 1.91 15.52 -10.42
N HIS A 324 2.06 14.83 -9.29
CA HIS A 324 1.17 13.73 -8.92
C HIS A 324 -0.15 14.23 -8.31
N ARG A 325 -0.24 15.51 -7.95
CA ARG A 325 -1.36 16.10 -7.20
C ARG A 325 -1.77 17.48 -7.73
N PRO A 326 -1.98 17.64 -9.05
CA PRO A 326 -2.24 18.94 -9.67
C PRO A 326 -3.48 19.63 -9.09
N LEU A 327 -4.53 18.88 -8.74
CA LEU A 327 -5.76 19.44 -8.15
C LEU A 327 -5.50 20.26 -6.87
N HIS A 328 -4.49 19.91 -6.08
CA HIS A 328 -4.12 20.66 -4.88
C HIS A 328 -3.50 22.03 -5.19
N PHE A 329 -2.97 22.21 -6.40
CA PHE A 329 -2.33 23.43 -6.88
C PHE A 329 -3.19 24.22 -7.87
N HIS A 330 -4.36 23.69 -8.27
CA HIS A 330 -5.34 24.41 -9.09
C HIS A 330 -6.52 24.93 -8.25
N ASN A 331 -6.75 24.38 -7.07
CA ASN A 331 -7.86 24.74 -6.18
C ASN A 331 -7.56 25.98 -5.31
N PHE A 332 -7.20 27.09 -5.93
CA PHE A 332 -7.15 28.39 -5.27
C PHE A 332 -8.44 29.15 -5.57
N LYS A 333 -9.45 29.02 -4.70
CA LYS A 333 -10.59 29.95 -4.66
C LYS A 333 -10.27 31.07 -3.69
N THR A 334 -9.27 31.88 -4.01
CA THR A 334 -9.11 33.20 -3.40
C THR A 334 -9.94 34.17 -4.21
N VAL A 335 -10.89 34.85 -3.56
CA VAL A 335 -11.45 36.08 -4.13
C VAL A 335 -10.26 37.03 -4.24
N GLU A 336 -9.95 37.50 -5.45
CA GLU A 336 -9.08 38.66 -5.61
C GLU A 336 -9.80 39.83 -4.94
N ASP A 337 -9.32 40.18 -3.76
CA ASP A 337 -9.78 41.29 -2.93
C ASP A 337 -11.27 41.27 -2.50
N PRO A 338 -11.67 40.43 -1.52
CA PRO A 338 -13.03 40.44 -1.00
C PRO A 338 -13.40 41.72 -0.23
N ASN A 339 -12.44 42.57 0.14
CA ASN A 339 -12.67 43.74 0.99
C ASN A 339 -12.23 45.10 0.37
N GLY A 340 -11.79 45.16 -0.89
CA GLY A 340 -11.29 46.41 -1.48
C GLY A 340 -10.01 46.93 -0.81
N VAL A 341 -9.34 46.10 -0.02
CA VAL A 341 -8.16 46.50 0.76
C VAL A 341 -6.94 46.16 -0.09
N ASN A 342 -6.72 46.96 -1.12
CA ASN A 342 -5.37 47.33 -1.53
C ASN A 342 -4.66 47.88 -0.28
N GLY A 343 -4.17 46.95 0.53
CA GLY A 343 -3.53 47.23 1.80
C GLY A 343 -2.26 48.00 1.52
N ALA A 344 -2.19 49.17 2.16
CA ALA A 344 -1.02 49.99 2.52
C ALA A 344 0.16 50.03 1.54
N ASP A 345 0.74 51.23 1.36
CA ASP A 345 1.98 51.45 0.61
C ASP A 345 2.99 50.32 0.87
N ARG A 346 3.19 49.48 -0.15
CA ARG A 346 4.10 48.34 -0.10
C ARG A 346 5.46 48.84 -0.59
N GLU A 347 6.27 49.33 0.34
CA GLU A 347 7.69 49.56 0.06
C GLU A 347 8.39 48.22 -0.13
N ASP A 348 8.75 47.92 -1.38
CA ASP A 348 9.68 46.86 -1.72
C ASP A 348 10.98 47.48 -2.24
N LEU A 349 11.97 47.56 -1.36
CA LEU A 349 13.28 48.16 -1.63
C LEU A 349 14.26 47.19 -2.32
N PHE A 350 13.82 45.97 -2.63
CA PHE A 350 14.64 44.94 -3.26
C PHE A 350 13.91 44.36 -4.48
N ALA A 351 14.41 44.73 -5.67
CA ALA A 351 13.92 44.22 -6.95
C ALA A 351 14.36 42.77 -7.22
#